data_AF-A0AAW0X4P8-F1
#
_entry.id   AF-A0AAW0X4P8-F1
#
_cell.length_a   1.000
_cell.length_b   1.000
_cell.length_c   1.000
_cell.angle_alpha   90.00
_cell.angle_beta   90.00
_cell.angle_gamma   90.00
#
_symmetry.space_group_name_H-M   'P 1'
#
loop_
_entity.id
_entity.type
_entity.pdbx_description
1 polymer ?
#
loop_
_entity_poly.entity_id
_entity_poly.type
_entity_poly.pdbx_seq_one_letter_code
_entity_poly.pdbx_strand_id
1 'polypeptide(L)'
;KVKYPRSVAFIIGTEFCERFSYYGMKAILTLYLHNELRYSEDDSTVIYHVWSMLCYFTPILGAIIADTFLGRFRTIFYISIVYVLGNAVLSVSAVPPVFPELSTK
;
A
#
# COMPACT_ATOMS: atom_id res chain seq x y z
N LYS A 1 5.60 38.08 1.31
CA LYS A 1 5.82 36.61 1.34
C LYS A 1 4.49 35.97 1.71
N VAL A 2 3.81 35.31 0.75
CA VAL A 2 2.53 34.64 1.03
C VAL A 2 2.82 33.49 1.98
N LYS A 3 2.22 33.52 3.18
CA LYS A 3 2.43 32.51 4.22
C LYS A 3 1.50 31.35 3.91
N TYR A 4 2.05 30.18 3.61
CA TYR A 4 1.24 29.00 3.35
C TYR A 4 0.39 28.64 4.58
N PRO A 5 -0.89 28.25 4.39
CA PRO A 5 -1.73 27.83 5.49
C PRO A 5 -1.17 26.54 6.12
N ARG A 6 -1.32 26.39 7.45
CA ARG A 6 -0.78 25.24 8.21
C ARG A 6 -1.24 23.90 7.64
N SER A 7 -2.43 23.83 7.06
CA SER A 7 -2.99 22.63 6.43
C SER A 7 -2.13 22.07 5.30
N VAL A 8 -1.38 22.91 4.59
CA VAL A 8 -0.50 22.46 3.49
C VAL A 8 0.63 21.59 4.01
N ALA A 9 1.19 21.91 5.18
CA ALA A 9 2.25 21.09 5.79
C ALA A 9 1.74 19.68 6.15
N PHE A 10 0.51 19.56 6.65
CA PHE A 10 -0.12 18.26 6.96
C PHE A 10 -0.38 17.43 5.69
N ILE A 11 -0.84 18.07 4.61
CA ILE A 11 -1.07 17.40 3.33
C ILE A 11 0.24 16.87 2.76
N ILE A 12 1.30 17.68 2.75
CA ILE A 12 2.62 17.28 2.24
C ILE A 12 3.20 16.14 3.07
N GLY A 13 3.11 16.22 4.41
CA GLY A 13 3.59 15.14 5.29
C GLY A 13 2.87 13.81 5.05
N THR A 14 1.55 13.86 4.82
CA THR A 14 0.75 12.67 4.49
C THR A 14 1.14 12.10 3.13
N GLU A 15 1.24 12.94 2.09
CA GLU A 15 1.64 12.50 0.75
C GLU A 15 3.06 11.89 0.76
N PHE A 16 3.99 12.50 1.49
CA PHE A 16 5.34 11.97 1.62
C PHE A 16 5.36 10.57 2.26
N CYS A 17 4.61 10.38 3.34
CA CYS A 17 4.51 9.10 4.02
C CYS A 17 3.87 8.02 3.14
N GLU A 18 2.80 8.37 2.42
CA GLU A 18 2.14 7.48 1.46
C GLU A 18 3.11 7.04 0.36
N ARG A 19 3.81 8.00 -0.27
CA ARG A 19 4.78 7.70 -1.33
C ARG A 19 5.94 6.84 -0.84
N PHE A 20 6.47 7.14 0.35
CA PHE A 20 7.54 6.35 0.94
C PHE A 20 7.12 4.88 1.14
N SER A 21 5.93 4.66 1.71
CA SER A 21 5.38 3.32 1.89
C SER A 21 5.10 2.62 0.55
N TYR A 22 4.52 3.32 -0.43
CA TYR A 22 4.20 2.76 -1.74
C TYR A 22 5.44 2.27 -2.49
N TYR A 23 6.48 3.11 -2.58
CA TYR A 23 7.72 2.72 -3.25
C TYR A 23 8.50 1.66 -2.46
N GLY A 24 8.46 1.72 -1.13
CA GLY A 24 9.04 0.68 -0.26
C GLY A 24 8.41 -0.68 -0.53
N MET A 25 7.08 -0.77 -0.50
CA MET A 25 6.34 -2.00 -0.80
C MET A 25 6.62 -2.49 -2.22
N LYS A 26 6.58 -1.59 -3.21
CA LYS A 26 6.84 -1.92 -4.62
C LYS A 26 8.22 -2.54 -4.84
N ALA A 27 9.24 -2.09 -4.10
CA ALA A 27 10.59 -2.61 -4.22
C ALA A 27 10.75 -4.04 -3.66
N ILE A 28 10.04 -4.37 -2.58
CA ILE A 28 10.18 -5.66 -1.89
C ILE A 28 9.14 -6.70 -2.33
N LEU A 29 8.03 -6.30 -2.94
CA LEU A 29 6.90 -7.19 -3.22
C LEU A 29 7.27 -8.40 -4.10
N THR A 30 7.97 -8.18 -5.21
CA THR A 30 8.39 -9.27 -6.11
C THR A 30 9.37 -10.23 -5.42
N LEU A 31 10.30 -9.69 -4.62
CA LEU A 31 11.24 -10.48 -3.82
C LEU A 31 10.51 -11.34 -2.78
N TYR A 32 9.49 -10.79 -2.12
CA TYR A 32 8.68 -11.51 -1.14
C TYR A 32 7.88 -12.67 -1.79
N LEU A 33 7.25 -12.42 -2.94
CA LEU A 33 6.50 -13.45 -3.66
C LEU A 33 7.39 -14.62 -4.09
N HIS A 34 8.61 -14.33 -4.54
CA HIS A 34 9.55 -15.35 -4.98
C HIS A 34 10.22 -16.09 -3.82
N ASN A 35 10.76 -15.38 -2.83
CA ASN A 35 11.58 -15.98 -1.78
C ASN A 35 10.77 -16.61 -0.65
N GLU A 36 9.70 -15.94 -0.19
CA GLU A 36 8.93 -16.39 0.97
C GLU A 36 7.74 -17.25 0.54
N LEU A 37 6.99 -16.83 -0.49
CA LEU A 37 5.82 -17.57 -0.97
C LEU A 37 6.17 -18.64 -2.02
N ARG A 38 7.43 -18.70 -2.47
CA ARG A 38 7.96 -19.70 -3.41
C ARG A 38 7.19 -19.77 -4.73
N TYR A 39 6.67 -18.63 -5.21
CA TYR A 39 6.08 -18.53 -6.55
C TYR A 39 7.15 -18.56 -7.64
N SER A 40 6.74 -19.00 -8.84
CA SER A 40 7.56 -18.88 -10.05
C SER A 40 7.86 -17.41 -10.35
N GLU A 41 8.96 -17.15 -11.08
CA GLU A 41 9.36 -15.80 -11.50
C GLU A 41 8.29 -15.15 -12.39
N ASP A 42 7.70 -15.95 -13.30
CA ASP A 42 6.61 -15.52 -14.18
C ASP A 42 5.37 -15.12 -13.37
N ASP A 43 4.93 -15.98 -12.44
CA ASP A 43 3.76 -15.73 -11.59
C ASP A 43 3.96 -14.50 -10.71
N SER A 44 5.14 -14.35 -10.11
CA SER A 44 5.48 -13.19 -9.25
C SER A 44 5.39 -11.88 -10.03
N THR A 45 5.84 -11.89 -11.30
CA THR A 45 5.78 -10.74 -12.20
C THR A 45 4.35 -10.40 -12.59
N VAL A 46 3.53 -11.40 -12.91
CA VAL A 46 2.11 -11.21 -13.22
C VAL A 46 1.37 -10.62 -12.03
N ILE A 47 1.54 -11.18 -10.82
CA ILE A 47 0.89 -10.68 -9.59
C ILE A 47 1.31 -9.24 -9.31
N TYR A 48 2.59 -8.91 -9.46
CA TYR A 48 3.09 -7.55 -9.29
C TYR A 48 2.44 -6.56 -10.27
N HIS A 49 2.28 -6.93 -11.54
CA HIS A 49 1.63 -6.08 -12.53
C HIS A 49 0.13 -5.91 -12.27
N VAL A 50 -0.56 -6.97 -11.85
CA VAL A 50 -1.97 -6.90 -11.45
C VAL A 50 -2.13 -5.99 -10.24
N TRP A 51 -1.27 -6.13 -9.23
CA TRP A 51 -1.25 -5.24 -8.07
C TRP A 51 -1.05 -3.77 -8.50
N SER A 52 -0.06 -3.50 -9.37
CA SER A 52 0.20 -2.15 -9.86
C SER A 52 -0.98 -1.59 -10.65
N MET A 53 -1.63 -2.39 -11.51
CA MET A 53 -2.83 -1.99 -12.24
C MET A 53 -3.95 -1.59 -11.28
N LEU A 54 -4.20 -2.39 -10.24
CA LEU A 54 -5.22 -2.09 -9.24
C LEU A 54 -4.92 -0.79 -8.47
N CYS A 55 -3.66 -0.53 -8.14
CA CYS A 55 -3.24 0.73 -7.51
C CYS A 55 -3.51 1.96 -8.39
N TYR A 56 -3.45 1.83 -9.72
CA TYR A 56 -3.80 2.91 -10.64
C TYR A 56 -5.31 3.00 -10.92
N PHE A 57 -6.04 1.89 -10.81
CA PHE A 57 -7.47 1.84 -11.04
C PHE A 57 -8.30 2.30 -9.84
N THR A 58 -7.94 1.89 -8.63
CA THR A 58 -8.68 2.22 -7.39
C THR A 58 -8.83 3.71 -7.10
N PRO A 59 -7.89 4.62 -7.44
CA PRO A 59 -8.09 6.06 -7.31
C PRO A 59 -9.26 6.60 -8.14
N ILE A 60 -9.54 6.02 -9.30
CA ILE A 60 -10.67 6.41 -10.15
C ILE A 60 -11.98 6.14 -9.41
N LEU A 61 -12.12 4.94 -8.85
CA LEU A 61 -13.28 4.58 -8.03
C LEU A 61 -13.37 5.45 -6.77
N GLY A 62 -12.24 5.71 -6.11
CA GLY A 62 -12.17 6.58 -4.94
C GLY A 62 -12.59 8.02 -5.22
N ALA A 63 -12.24 8.55 -6.40
CA ALA A 63 -12.65 9.90 -6.82
C ALA A 63 -14.17 10.01 -7.02
N ILE A 64 -14.79 9.04 -7.71
CA ILE A 64 -16.25 9.02 -7.91
C ILE A 64 -16.99 9.02 -6.55
N ILE A 65 -16.50 8.23 -5.59
CA ILE A 65 -17.06 8.17 -4.23
C ILE A 65 -16.85 9.49 -3.49
N ALA A 66 -15.67 10.11 -3.62
CA ALA A 66 -15.35 11.38 -2.98
C ALA A 66 -16.26 12.52 -3.47
N ASP A 67 -16.53 12.55 -4.77
CA ASP A 67 -17.29 13.62 -5.42
C ASP A 67 -18.80 13.49 -5.19
N THR A 68 -19.31 12.25 -5.04
CA THR A 68 -20.76 12.01 -4.97
C THR A 68 -21.31 11.96 -3.54
N PHE A 69 -20.61 11.32 -2.59
CA PHE A 69 -21.22 10.94 -1.30
C PHE A 69 -20.52 11.49 -0.05
N LEU A 70 -19.19 11.35 0.02
CA LEU A 70 -18.45 11.46 1.29
C LEU A 70 -17.68 12.77 1.44
N GLY A 71 -17.44 13.48 0.33
CA GLY A 71 -16.55 14.63 0.29
C GLY A 71 -15.07 14.23 0.38
N ARG A 72 -14.20 15.14 -0.04
CA ARG A 72 -12.76 14.90 -0.20
C ARG A 72 -12.04 14.48 1.10
N PHE A 73 -12.30 15.16 2.22
CA PHE A 73 -11.58 14.91 3.47
C PHE A 73 -11.90 13.54 4.07
N ARG A 74 -13.19 13.17 4.14
CA ARG A 74 -13.62 11.89 4.73
C ARG A 74 -13.14 10.71 3.89
N THR A 75 -13.18 10.85 2.56
CA THR A 75 -12.72 9.81 1.64
C THR A 75 -11.22 9.55 1.81
N ILE A 76 -10.41 10.60 1.87
CA ILE A 76 -8.96 10.47 2.13
C ILE A 76 -8.73 9.76 3.47
N PHE A 77 -9.43 10.18 4.53
CA PHE A 77 -9.27 9.59 5.86
C PHE A 77 -9.60 8.09 5.89
N TYR A 78 -10.73 7.66 5.32
CA TYR A 78 -11.11 6.25 5.27
C TYR A 78 -10.14 5.41 4.43
N ILE A 79 -9.71 5.91 3.27
CA ILE A 79 -8.73 5.21 2.42
C ILE A 79 -7.38 5.11 3.13
N SER A 80 -6.94 6.15 3.85
CA SER A 80 -5.72 6.09 4.65
C SER A 80 -5.76 5.02 5.74
N ILE A 81 -6.90 4.79 6.39
CA ILE A 81 -7.06 3.69 7.35
C ILE A 81 -6.89 2.33 6.66
N VAL A 82 -7.58 2.12 5.54
CA VAL A 82 -7.45 0.87 4.76
C VAL A 82 -6.01 0.65 4.30
N TYR A 83 -5.32 1.71 3.89
CA TYR A 83 -3.92 1.67 3.49
C TYR A 83 -2.99 1.23 4.62
N VAL A 84 -3.15 1.80 5.83
CA VAL A 84 -2.37 1.42 7.01
C VAL A 84 -2.66 -0.04 7.40
N LEU A 85 -3.91 -0.46 7.37
CA LEU A 85 -4.29 -1.85 7.66
C LEU A 85 -3.67 -2.83 6.65
N GLY A 86 -3.70 -2.50 5.36
CA GLY A 86 -3.06 -3.32 4.32
C GLY A 86 -1.55 -3.47 4.54
N ASN A 87 -0.85 -2.38 4.87
CA ASN A 87 0.56 -2.41 5.22
C ASN A 87 0.83 -3.21 6.49
N ALA A 88 -0.03 -3.12 7.50
CA ALA A 88 0.10 -3.88 8.73
C ALA A 88 -0.05 -5.39 8.48
N VAL A 89 -1.04 -5.80 7.68
CA VAL A 89 -1.23 -7.20 7.29
C VAL A 89 -0.01 -7.74 6.54
N LEU A 90 0.51 -6.97 5.58
CA LEU A 90 1.72 -7.34 4.85
C LEU A 90 2.95 -7.45 5.77
N SER A 91 3.08 -6.53 6.73
CA SER A 91 4.17 -6.59 7.70
C SER A 91 4.08 -7.83 8.58
N VAL A 92 2.86 -8.24 8.98
CA VAL A 92 2.65 -9.44 9.80
C VAL A 92 2.92 -10.71 8.99
N SER A 93 2.53 -10.75 7.71
CA SER A 93 2.77 -11.91 6.84
C SER A 93 4.25 -12.09 6.50
N ALA A 94 5.06 -11.04 6.61
CA ALA A 94 6.51 -11.08 6.42
C ALA A 94 7.29 -11.49 7.68
N VAL A 95 6.64 -11.63 8.84
CA VAL A 95 7.32 -12.10 10.05
C VAL A 95 7.58 -13.60 9.90
N PRO A 96 8.84 -14.05 9.87
CA PRO A 96 9.14 -15.47 9.80
C PRO A 96 8.59 -16.17 11.06
N PRO A 97 8.04 -17.39 10.94
CA PRO A 97 7.58 -18.13 12.11
C PRO A 97 8.75 -18.33 13.08
N VAL A 98 8.56 -17.89 14.32
CA VAL A 98 9.57 -17.90 15.40
C VAL A 98 10.07 -19.32 15.74
N PHE A 99 9.42 -20.37 15.20
CA PHE A 99 9.81 -21.77 15.34
C PHE A 99 10.23 -22.35 13.98
N PRO A 100 11.55 -22.47 13.72
CA PRO A 100 12.10 -23.08 12.50
C PRO A 100 11.84 -24.59 12.35
N GLU A 101 11.35 -25.27 13.40
CA GLU A 101 11.35 -26.73 13.51
C GLU A 101 10.10 -27.43 12.92
N LEU A 102 9.11 -26.69 12.41
CA LEU A 102 7.88 -27.27 11.84
C LEU A 102 7.74 -27.11 10.32
N SER A 103 8.75 -26.53 9.64
CA SER A 103 8.77 -26.35 8.18
C SER A 103 9.70 -27.37 7.47
N THR A 104 9.81 -28.58 8.02
CA THR A 104 10.42 -29.77 7.36
C THR A 104 9.42 -30.92 7.27
N LYS A 105 8.18 -30.61 6.86
CA LYS A 105 7.27 -31.61 6.28
C LYS A 105 6.64 -31.06 5.02
#